data_AF-A0A2E0Y9Q3-F1
#
_entry.id   AF-A0A2E0Y9Q3-F1
#
_cell.length_a   1.000
_cell.length_b   1.000
_cell.length_c   1.000
_cell.angle_alpha   90.00
_cell.angle_beta   90.00
_cell.angle_gamma   90.00
#
_symmetry.space_group_name_H-M   'P 1'
#
loop_
_entity.id
_entity.type
_entity.pdbx_description
1 polymer ?
#
loop_
_entity_poly.entity_id
_entity_poly.type
_entity_poly.pdbx_seq_one_letter_code
_entity_poly.pdbx_strand_id
1 'polypeptide(L)' 'METPAVDLSTLAQPTLILWGRHDTLIGVDVAEQFHAALPDSTLIVYEDLGHVPMEESPRRTAQDVRAFLEDLEL' A
#
# COMPACT_ATOMS: atom_id res chain seq x y z
N MET A 1 23.03 8.68 15.17
CA MET A 1 23.19 7.57 14.21
C MET A 1 22.34 7.93 13.00
N GLU A 2 22.94 8.05 11.82
CA GLU A 2 22.18 8.25 10.58
C GLU A 2 21.62 6.90 10.14
N THR A 3 20.32 6.86 9.87
CA THR A 3 19.67 5.68 9.29
C THR A 3 20.03 5.64 7.80
N PRO A 4 20.64 4.56 7.29
CA PRO A 4 20.91 4.46 5.87
C PRO A 4 19.59 4.52 5.10
N ALA A 5 19.55 5.33 4.04
CA ALA A 5 18.41 5.37 3.14
C ALA A 5 18.24 4.00 2.47
N VAL A 6 17.01 3.48 2.47
CA VAL A 6 16.66 2.23 1.79
C VAL A 6 16.29 2.55 0.35
N ASP A 7 16.95 1.91 -0.61
CA ASP A 7 16.61 2.03 -2.03
C ASP A 7 15.50 1.04 -2.40
N LEU A 8 14.27 1.54 -2.48
CA LEU A 8 13.07 0.74 -2.81
C LEU A 8 13.07 0.23 -4.25
N SER A 9 13.85 0.84 -5.17
CA SER A 9 13.90 0.41 -6.57
C SER A 9 14.52 -0.99 -6.74
N THR A 10 15.20 -1.49 -5.72
CA THR A 10 15.82 -2.82 -5.68
C THR A 10 14.85 -3.93 -5.29
N LEU A 11 13.63 -3.60 -4.83
CA LEU A 11 12.63 -4.57 -4.42
C LEU A 11 11.82 -5.06 -5.63
N ALA A 12 12.10 -6.28 -6.07
CA ALA A 12 11.46 -6.88 -7.24
C ALA A 12 10.20 -7.70 -6.90
N GLN A 13 9.83 -7.81 -5.62
CA GLN A 13 8.64 -8.53 -5.22
C GLN A 13 7.38 -7.73 -5.57
N PRO A 14 6.34 -8.38 -6.14
CA PRO A 14 5.04 -7.74 -6.29
C PRO A 14 4.56 -7.20 -4.94
N THR A 15 4.12 -5.95 -4.92
CA THR A 15 3.74 -5.25 -3.68
C THR A 15 2.35 -4.63 -3.78
N LEU A 16 1.48 -4.92 -2.82
CA LEU A 16 0.19 -4.24 -2.67
C LEU A 16 0.28 -3.13 -1.63
N ILE A 17 -0.13 -1.91 -2.00
CA ILE A 17 -0.23 -0.74 -1.14
C ILE A 17 -1.70 -0.42 -0.93
N LEU A 18 -2.15 -0.41 0.32
CA LEU A 18 -3.51 -0.09 0.73
C LEU A 18 -3.51 1.18 1.57
N TRP A 19 -4.24 2.21 1.16
CA TRP A 19 -4.21 3.52 1.84
C TRP A 19 -5.58 4.19 1.93
N GLY A 20 -5.92 4.79 3.05
CA GLY A 20 -7.13 5.62 3.16
C GLY A 20 -6.85 7.07 2.73
N ARG A 21 -7.71 7.66 1.89
CA ARG A 21 -7.54 9.06 1.45
C ARG A 21 -7.57 10.04 2.61
N HIS A 22 -8.28 9.72 3.69
CA HIS A 22 -8.44 10.56 4.86
C HIS A 22 -7.45 10.25 5.98
N ASP A 23 -6.36 9.53 5.70
CA ASP A 23 -5.29 9.34 6.66
C ASP A 23 -4.69 10.70 7.07
N THR A 24 -4.94 11.10 8.31
CA THR A 24 -4.41 12.34 8.90
C THR A 24 -3.07 12.15 9.61
N LEU A 25 -2.60 10.91 9.78
CA LEU A 25 -1.30 10.62 10.36
C LEU A 25 -0.22 10.60 9.28
N ILE A 26 -0.51 9.97 8.14
CA ILE A 26 0.40 9.88 6.99
C ILE A 26 -0.41 10.14 5.70
N GLY A 27 -0.17 11.29 5.09
CA GLY A 27 -0.92 11.72 3.91
C GLY A 27 -0.83 10.75 2.73
N VAL A 28 -1.86 10.76 1.88
CA VAL A 28 -1.95 9.90 0.69
C VAL A 28 -0.80 10.13 -0.31
N ASP A 29 -0.16 11.29 -0.27
CA ASP A 29 1.04 11.61 -1.05
C ASP A 29 2.20 10.65 -0.76
N VAL A 30 2.24 10.07 0.45
CA VAL A 30 3.24 9.05 0.81
C VAL A 30 2.94 7.73 0.09
N ALA A 31 1.67 7.34 -0.04
CA ALA A 31 1.28 6.15 -0.80
C ALA A 31 1.68 6.28 -2.29
N GLU A 32 1.48 7.47 -2.86
CA GLU A 32 1.89 7.81 -4.23
C GLU A 32 3.42 7.76 -4.39
N GLN A 33 4.18 8.25 -3.40
CA GLN A 33 5.64 8.13 -3.37
C GLN A 33 6.11 6.67 -3.32
N PHE A 34 5.48 5.82 -2.50
CA PHE A 34 5.78 4.39 -2.47
C PHE A 34 5.51 3.73 -3.82
N HIS A 35 4.35 4.00 -4.42
CA HIS A 35 3.98 3.43 -5.71
C HIS A 35 4.94 3.86 -6.82
N ALA A 36 5.41 5.11 -6.80
CA ALA A 36 6.40 5.60 -7.76
C ALA A 36 7.81 5.00 -7.54
N ALA A 37 8.16 4.65 -6.30
CA ALA A 37 9.49 4.14 -5.95
C ALA A 37 9.63 2.62 -6.10
N LEU A 38 8.52 1.88 -5.97
CA LEU A 38 8.49 0.42 -6.08
C LEU A 38 8.24 0.00 -7.55
N PRO A 39 9.12 -0.83 -8.15
CA PRO A 39 9.06 -1.14 -9.58
C PRO A 39 7.87 -2.04 -9.96
N ASP A 40 7.38 -2.86 -9.03
CA ASP A 40 6.21 -3.73 -9.22
C ASP A 40 5.24 -3.56 -8.05
N SER A 41 4.39 -2.55 -8.15
CA SER A 41 3.42 -2.25 -7.10
C SER A 41 2.02 -1.95 -7.65
N THR A 42 1.03 -2.34 -6.86
CA THR A 42 -0.37 -1.96 -7.05
C THR A 42 -0.79 -1.06 -5.90
N LEU A 43 -1.38 0.10 -6.20
CA LEU A 43 -1.88 1.05 -5.22
C LEU A 43 -3.41 1.09 -5.23
N ILE A 44 -4.02 0.88 -4.07
CA ILE A 44 -5.45 1.09 -3.82
C ILE A 44 -5.62 2.19 -2.78
N VAL A 45 -6.22 3.30 -3.22
CA VAL A 45 -6.64 4.39 -2.33
C VAL A 45 -8.13 4.27 -2.06
N TYR A 46 -8.50 4.16 -0.79
CA TYR A 46 -9.87 4.12 -0.33
C TYR A 46 -10.35 5.54 -0.04
N GLU A 47 -11.22 6.06 -0.91
CA GLU A 47 -11.74 7.44 -0.85
C GLU A 47 -12.47 7.77 0.45
N ASP A 48 -12.99 6.77 1.17
CA ASP A 48 -13.83 6.90 2.35
C ASP A 48 -13.15 6.49 3.68
N LEU A 49 -11.88 6.06 3.65
CA LEU A 49 -11.17 5.51 4.84
C LEU A 49 -10.02 6.41 5.30
N GLY A 50 -9.64 6.25 6.57
CA GLY A 50 -8.52 6.89 7.24
C GLY A 50 -7.26 6.02 7.38
N HIS A 51 -6.61 6.12 8.53
CA HIS A 51 -5.27 5.59 8.76
C HIS A 51 -5.19 4.06 8.85
N VAL A 52 -6.29 3.39 9.23
CA VAL A 52 -6.30 1.94 9.44
C VAL A 52 -7.34 1.25 8.55
N PRO A 53 -7.14 1.22 7.22
CA PRO A 53 -8.12 0.66 6.29
C PRO A 53 -8.60 -0.75 6.65
N MET A 54 -7.70 -1.60 7.16
CA MET A 54 -8.01 -2.97 7.57
C MET A 54 -8.95 -3.07 8.78
N GLU A 55 -8.99 -2.06 9.64
CA GLU A 55 -9.93 -1.99 10.77
C GLU A 55 -11.22 -1.24 10.38
N GLU A 56 -11.11 -0.21 9.53
CA GLU A 56 -12.25 0.62 9.11
C GLU A 56 -13.14 -0.10 8.08
N SER A 57 -12.54 -0.88 7.18
CA SER A 57 -13.25 -1.72 6.21
C SER A 57 -12.58 -3.09 6.05
N PRO A 58 -12.71 -3.99 7.05
CA PRO A 58 -11.98 -5.26 7.06
C PRO A 58 -12.33 -6.17 5.90
N ARG A 59 -13.61 -6.20 5.48
CA ARG A 59 -14.05 -7.07 4.39
C ARG A 59 -13.49 -6.63 3.04
N ARG A 60 -13.51 -5.33 2.76
CA ARG A 60 -13.04 -4.76 1.49
C ARG A 60 -11.54 -4.96 1.36
N THR A 61 -10.79 -4.56 2.37
CA THR A 61 -9.33 -4.71 2.38
C THR A 61 -8.88 -6.16 2.36
N ALA A 62 -9.55 -7.07 3.07
CA ALA A 62 -9.26 -8.51 2.99
C ALA A 62 -9.58 -9.12 1.61
N GLN A 63 -10.62 -8.62 0.91
CA GLN A 63 -10.92 -9.03 -0.46
C GLN A 63 -9.84 -8.57 -1.43
N ASP A 64 -9.39 -7.32 -1.31
CA ASP A 64 -8.34 -6.76 -2.16
C ASP A 64 -7.00 -7.48 -1.95
N VAL A 65 -6.65 -7.80 -0.69
CA VAL A 65 -5.47 -8.64 -0.38
C VAL A 65 -5.62 -10.04 -0.99
N ARG A 66 -6.80 -10.66 -0.88
CA ARG A 66 -7.04 -11.99 -1.45
C ARG A 66 -6.89 -11.99 -2.97
N ALA A 67 -7.49 -11.01 -3.66
CA ALA A 67 -7.40 -10.89 -5.11
C ALA A 67 -5.95 -10.72 -5.55
N PHE A 68 -5.19 -9.87 -4.85
CA PHE A 68 -3.76 -9.72 -5.10
C PHE A 68 -2.98 -11.03 -4.94
N LEU A 69 -3.26 -11.83 -3.89
CA LEU A 69 -2.59 -13.11 -3.68
C LEU A 69 -2.97 -14.17 -4.73
N GLU A 70 -4.23 -14.18 -5.18
CA GLU A 70 -4.71 -15.09 -6.23
C GLU A 70 -4.06 -14.78 -7.59
N ASP A 71 -3.85 -13.50 -7.91
CA ASP A 71 -3.15 -13.06 -9.12
C ASP A 71 -1.65 -13.45 -9.16
N LEU A 72 -1.05 -13.72 -7.99
CA LEU A 72 0.34 -14.19 -7.89
C LEU A 72 0.52 -15.69 -8.15
N GLU A 73 -0.56 -16.41 -8.49
CA GLU A 73 -0.57 -17.86 -8.74
C GLU A 73 0.06 -18.69 -7.59
N LEU A 74 -0.11 -18.24 -6.34
CA LEU A 74 0.36 -18.95 -5.13
C LEU A 74 -0.49 -20.16 -4.75
#